data_AF-A0A2H0L8S8-F1
#
_entry.id   AF-A0A2H0L8S8-F1
#
_cell.length_a   1.000
_cell.length_b   1.000
_cell.length_c   1.000
_cell.angle_alpha   90.00
_cell.angle_beta   90.00
_cell.angle_gamma   90.00
#
_symmetry.space_group_name_H-M   'P 1'
#
loop_
_entity.id
_entity.type
_entity.pdbx_description
1 polymer ?
#
loop_
_entity_poly.entity_id
_entity_poly.type
_entity_poly.pdbx_seq_one_letter_code
_entity_poly.pdbx_strand_id
1 'polypeptide(L)'
;MSKVQQTREDLQKQLDSQLELLGALADLYDQGQTVVAKSMASSIRVLLHNTDKSHSLLSQLDLEATDFFDSCLVDGVPDDYEKVKRLGSYAGLFGIGVGEQETTYIPYLDDIPGNDPRHASYDEYWNRIVFHDKHNGTFTRKEIVLAVANKDGGAHVDPELDQKYVDLARNNSLGWEGSANNQQHESPKGAELAAMRQIAHEVLRTFVSDYPKKKMAFGGKKPIAVMAGAGPMIGIKKKTKENTVPKVGRNDKCPCGSNMKYKKCHGK
;
A
#
# COMPACT_ATOMS: atom_id res chain seq x y z
N MET A 1 9.54 3.90 44.89
CA MET A 1 10.69 3.24 44.24
C MET A 1 11.53 4.32 43.57
N SER A 2 12.85 4.28 43.69
CA SER A 2 13.75 5.19 42.96
C SER A 2 13.71 4.84 41.46
N LYS A 3 13.71 5.86 40.61
CA LYS A 3 13.79 5.69 39.15
C LYS A 3 15.25 5.85 38.72
N VAL A 4 15.73 4.97 37.84
CA VAL A 4 17.04 5.06 37.21
C VAL A 4 16.82 5.37 35.73
N GLN A 5 17.57 6.33 35.19
CA GLN A 5 17.51 6.68 33.77
C GLN A 5 18.26 5.63 32.95
N GLN A 6 17.69 5.20 31.83
CA GLN A 6 18.38 4.34 30.88
C GLN A 6 19.48 5.12 30.16
N THR A 7 20.62 4.47 29.93
CA THR A 7 21.71 5.08 29.15
C THR A 7 21.39 5.03 27.66
N ARG A 8 22.10 5.84 26.86
CA ARG A 8 22.01 5.76 25.39
C ARG A 8 22.38 4.36 24.88
N GLU A 9 23.35 3.70 25.52
CA GLU A 9 23.73 2.32 25.18
C GLU A 9 22.59 1.33 25.45
N ASP A 10 21.89 1.48 26.57
CA ASP A 10 20.72 0.64 26.88
C ASP A 10 19.61 0.84 25.85
N LEU A 11 19.33 2.09 25.46
CA LEU A 11 18.35 2.41 24.43
C LEU A 11 18.75 1.85 23.06
N GLN A 12 20.03 1.89 22.70
CA GLN A 12 20.53 1.27 21.48
C GLN A 12 20.30 -0.25 21.50
N LYS A 13 20.61 -0.94 22.62
CA LYS A 13 20.33 -2.38 22.76
C LYS A 13 18.85 -2.70 22.63
N GLN A 14 17.97 -1.83 23.14
CA GLN A 14 16.52 -1.96 22.94
C GLN A 14 16.16 -1.81 21.46
N LEU A 15 16.78 -0.89 20.72
CA LEU A 15 16.51 -0.68 19.30
C LEU A 15 16.90 -1.92 18.50
N ASP A 16 18.11 -2.43 18.76
CA ASP A 16 18.62 -3.63 18.11
C ASP A 16 17.70 -4.83 18.38
N SER A 17 17.24 -4.99 19.63
CA SER A 17 16.31 -6.07 20.02
C SER A 17 14.95 -5.95 19.32
N GLN A 18 14.41 -4.72 19.16
CA GLN A 18 13.14 -4.50 18.46
C GLN A 18 13.28 -4.78 16.96
N LEU A 19 14.40 -4.40 16.34
CA LEU A 19 14.66 -4.67 14.93
C LEU A 19 14.88 -6.16 14.65
N GLU A 20 15.61 -6.86 15.53
CA GLU A 20 15.80 -8.31 15.45
C GLU A 20 14.46 -9.06 15.56
N LEU A 21 13.65 -8.70 16.56
CA LEU A 21 12.29 -9.26 16.72
C LEU A 21 11.43 -8.99 15.48
N LEU A 22 11.45 -7.76 14.96
CA LEU A 22 10.68 -7.39 13.77
C LEU A 22 11.10 -8.21 12.54
N GLY A 23 12.40 -8.49 12.39
CA GLY A 23 12.94 -9.38 11.37
C GLY A 23 12.42 -10.83 11.50
N ALA A 24 12.47 -11.39 12.71
CA ALA A 24 11.96 -12.75 12.96
C ALA A 24 10.45 -12.87 12.68
N LEU A 25 9.66 -11.86 13.10
CA LEU A 25 8.23 -11.79 12.81
C LEU A 25 7.98 -11.68 11.29
N ALA A 26 8.81 -10.91 10.58
CA ALA A 26 8.71 -10.76 9.12
C ALA A 26 8.90 -12.10 8.40
N ASP A 27 9.88 -12.89 8.82
CA ASP A 27 10.11 -14.22 8.25
C ASP A 27 8.96 -15.20 8.54
N LEU A 28 8.39 -15.18 9.75
CA LEU A 28 7.21 -15.99 10.08
C LEU A 28 5.99 -15.59 9.24
N TYR A 29 5.77 -14.29 9.03
CA TYR A 29 4.71 -13.81 8.14
C TYR A 29 4.93 -14.32 6.71
N ASP A 30 6.15 -14.20 6.19
CA ASP A 30 6.50 -14.63 4.83
C ASP A 30 6.30 -16.14 4.64
N GLN A 31 6.37 -16.94 5.72
CA GLN A 31 6.05 -18.37 5.78
C GLN A 31 4.53 -18.66 5.87
N GLY A 32 3.68 -17.65 5.92
CA GLY A 32 2.22 -17.77 5.95
C GLY A 32 1.58 -17.52 7.32
N GLN A 33 2.37 -17.27 8.38
CA GLN A 33 1.83 -17.01 9.72
C GLN A 33 1.41 -15.55 9.88
N THR A 34 0.39 -15.12 9.14
CA THR A 34 0.01 -13.70 9.04
C THR A 34 -0.40 -13.04 10.35
N VAL A 35 -0.85 -13.81 11.34
CA VAL A 35 -1.24 -13.31 12.68
C VAL A 35 -0.12 -12.56 13.40
N VAL A 36 1.15 -12.90 13.11
CA VAL A 36 2.32 -12.27 13.72
C VAL A 36 2.45 -10.78 13.37
N ALA A 37 1.76 -10.31 12.32
CA ALA A 37 1.66 -8.90 11.98
C ALA A 37 1.06 -8.04 13.12
N LYS A 38 0.23 -8.63 14.00
CA LYS A 38 -0.25 -7.92 15.19
C LYS A 38 0.89 -7.57 16.15
N SER A 39 1.83 -8.50 16.34
CA SER A 39 3.04 -8.26 17.15
C SER A 39 4.02 -7.30 16.47
N MET A 40 4.07 -7.28 15.14
CA MET A 40 4.83 -6.27 14.40
C MET A 40 4.31 -4.87 14.73
N ALA A 41 2.98 -4.67 14.74
CA ALA A 41 2.38 -3.38 15.03
C ALA A 41 2.82 -2.83 16.39
N SER A 42 2.86 -3.68 17.43
CA SER A 42 3.36 -3.31 18.76
C SER A 42 4.83 -2.87 18.73
N SER A 43 5.68 -3.61 18.02
CA SER A 43 7.11 -3.30 17.89
C SER A 43 7.32 -1.98 17.13
N ILE A 44 6.64 -1.81 16.00
CA ILE A 44 6.70 -0.57 15.19
C ILE A 44 6.17 0.63 15.98
N ARG A 45 5.12 0.46 16.80
CA ARG A 45 4.61 1.52 17.68
C ARG A 45 5.67 1.97 18.68
N VAL A 46 6.40 1.05 19.31
CA VAL A 46 7.50 1.37 20.24
C VAL A 46 8.61 2.15 19.52
N LEU A 47 8.93 1.75 18.29
CA LEU A 47 9.97 2.39 17.51
C LEU A 47 9.61 3.81 17.05
N LEU A 48 8.39 4.02 16.52
CA LEU A 48 8.04 5.25 15.78
C LEU A 48 7.04 6.15 16.51
N HIS A 49 6.18 5.65 17.39
CA HIS A 49 5.05 6.45 17.88
C HIS A 49 5.40 7.29 19.11
N ASN A 50 5.32 8.62 18.96
CA ASN A 50 5.39 9.58 20.05
C ASN A 50 4.02 9.97 20.60
N THR A 51 3.99 10.18 21.91
CA THR A 51 2.92 10.85 22.65
C THR A 51 3.53 11.80 23.68
N ASP A 52 2.72 12.66 24.31
CA ASP A 52 3.19 13.58 25.35
C ASP A 52 3.76 12.87 26.59
N LYS A 53 3.40 11.59 26.80
CA LYS A 53 3.76 10.82 28.00
C LYS A 53 4.69 9.64 27.72
N SER A 54 4.86 9.29 26.46
CA SER A 54 5.67 8.17 26.01
C SER A 54 6.31 8.53 24.69
N HIS A 55 7.62 8.63 24.69
CA HIS A 55 8.43 8.92 23.52
C HIS A 55 8.82 7.62 22.81
N SER A 56 8.92 7.67 21.49
CA SER A 56 9.36 6.57 20.67
C SER A 56 10.84 6.28 20.92
N LEU A 57 11.29 5.07 20.59
CA LEU A 57 12.70 4.73 20.75
C LEU A 57 13.59 5.51 19.77
N LEU A 58 13.09 5.79 18.57
CA LEU A 58 13.83 6.60 17.58
C LEU A 58 14.02 8.04 18.08
N SER A 59 12.99 8.65 18.68
CA SER A 59 13.09 10.00 19.25
C SER A 59 14.07 10.06 20.41
N GLN A 60 14.04 9.06 21.29
CA GLN A 60 14.96 8.98 22.43
C GLN A 60 16.43 8.78 22.01
N LEU A 61 16.66 8.30 20.78
CA LEU A 61 17.98 8.10 20.18
C LEU A 61 18.35 9.20 19.16
N ASP A 62 17.51 10.21 18.97
CA ASP A 62 17.68 11.29 17.99
C ASP A 62 17.77 10.80 16.53
N LEU A 63 17.01 9.74 16.19
CA LEU A 63 17.02 9.10 14.87
C LEU A 63 15.88 9.55 13.94
N GLU A 64 15.08 10.55 14.33
CA GLU A 64 13.93 11.02 13.53
C GLU A 64 14.34 11.72 12.24
N ALA A 65 15.57 12.21 12.15
CA ALA A 65 16.14 12.79 10.93
C ALA A 65 16.57 11.75 9.89
N THR A 66 16.37 10.45 10.16
CA THR A 66 16.68 9.37 9.22
C THR A 66 15.73 9.42 8.03
N ASP A 67 16.28 9.26 6.82
CA ASP A 67 15.50 9.12 5.59
C ASP A 67 14.91 7.71 5.48
N PHE A 68 13.59 7.60 5.65
CA PHE A 68 12.88 6.32 5.64
C PHE A 68 12.80 5.75 4.23
N PHE A 69 13.08 4.46 4.09
CA PHE A 69 12.72 3.70 2.90
C PHE A 69 11.20 3.65 2.75
N ASP A 70 10.70 4.14 1.63
CA ASP A 70 9.28 4.30 1.40
C ASP A 70 8.87 3.63 0.08
N SER A 71 8.15 2.54 0.25
CA SER A 71 7.68 1.67 -0.82
C SER A 71 6.24 1.95 -1.25
N CYS A 72 5.60 2.99 -0.69
CA CYS A 72 4.26 3.35 -1.10
C CYS A 72 4.28 3.77 -2.57
N LEU A 73 3.52 3.05 -3.40
CA LEU A 73 3.38 3.30 -4.82
C LEU A 73 3.14 4.81 -5.05
N VAL A 74 4.06 5.48 -5.74
CA VAL A 74 4.08 6.96 -5.81
C VAL A 74 3.17 7.46 -6.94
N ASP A 75 3.11 6.71 -8.03
CA ASP A 75 2.36 7.09 -9.22
C ASP A 75 0.91 6.60 -9.14
N GLY A 76 0.03 7.39 -8.50
CA GLY A 76 -1.40 7.07 -8.50
C GLY A 76 -2.29 7.81 -7.52
N VAL A 77 -1.71 8.49 -6.52
CA VAL A 77 -2.41 9.49 -5.72
C VAL A 77 -1.90 10.85 -6.17
N PRO A 78 -2.55 11.52 -7.14
CA PRO A 78 -2.27 12.94 -7.35
C PRO A 78 -2.42 13.66 -6.01
N ASP A 79 -1.64 14.71 -5.77
CA ASP A 79 -1.91 15.70 -4.70
C ASP A 79 -3.37 16.22 -4.74
N ASP A 80 -4.05 15.96 -5.86
CA ASP A 80 -5.46 16.17 -6.13
C ASP A 80 -6.31 14.94 -5.71
N TYR A 81 -6.77 14.98 -4.47
CA TYR A 81 -7.76 14.07 -3.86
C TYR A 81 -8.96 13.77 -4.78
N GLU A 82 -9.41 14.72 -5.59
CA GLU A 82 -10.56 14.56 -6.48
C GLU A 82 -10.28 13.65 -7.68
N LYS A 83 -9.01 13.45 -8.06
CA LYS A 83 -8.65 12.47 -9.09
C LYS A 83 -8.64 11.05 -8.54
N VAL A 84 -8.21 10.86 -7.29
CA VAL A 84 -8.17 9.55 -6.62
C VAL A 84 -9.57 9.03 -6.36
N LYS A 85 -10.50 9.92 -5.98
CA LYS A 85 -11.92 9.59 -5.80
C LYS A 85 -12.57 8.98 -7.04
N ARG A 86 -12.05 9.27 -8.25
CA ARG A 86 -12.55 8.71 -9.51
C ARG A 86 -12.04 7.28 -9.79
N LEU A 87 -11.03 6.81 -9.05
CA LEU A 87 -10.42 5.48 -9.20
C LEU A 87 -11.11 4.41 -8.32
N GLY A 88 -12.07 4.81 -7.48
CA GLY A 88 -12.75 3.91 -6.53
C GLY A 88 -11.92 3.75 -5.25
N SER A 89 -10.93 2.87 -5.26
CA SER A 89 -10.05 2.58 -4.13
C SER A 89 -8.59 2.53 -4.54
N TYR A 90 -7.71 2.74 -3.57
CA TYR A 90 -6.27 2.77 -3.73
C TYR A 90 -5.58 2.13 -2.53
N ALA A 91 -4.64 1.23 -2.81
CA ALA A 91 -3.79 0.56 -1.83
C ALA A 91 -2.31 0.62 -2.27
N GLY A 92 -1.53 1.52 -1.67
CA GLY A 92 -0.15 1.76 -2.08
C GLY A 92 0.91 0.81 -1.52
N LEU A 93 0.56 -0.05 -0.56
CA LEU A 93 1.52 -0.91 0.18
C LEU A 93 1.49 -2.39 -0.22
N PHE A 94 0.49 -2.82 -0.98
CA PHE A 94 0.33 -4.21 -1.37
C PHE A 94 -0.47 -4.32 -2.68
N GLY A 95 -0.27 -5.45 -3.36
CA GLY A 95 -1.07 -5.86 -4.51
C GLY A 95 -2.15 -6.87 -4.14
N ILE A 96 -2.89 -7.29 -5.16
CA ILE A 96 -3.94 -8.30 -5.07
C ILE A 96 -3.50 -9.55 -5.81
N GLY A 97 -3.25 -10.63 -5.08
CA GLY A 97 -2.99 -11.96 -5.62
C GLY A 97 -4.30 -12.69 -5.89
N VAL A 98 -4.51 -13.13 -7.14
CA VAL A 98 -5.66 -13.95 -7.54
C VAL A 98 -5.21 -15.40 -7.69
N GLY A 99 -5.65 -16.28 -6.78
CA GLY A 99 -5.41 -17.73 -6.83
C GLY A 99 -6.52 -18.48 -7.56
N GLU A 100 -6.53 -19.81 -7.44
CA GLU A 100 -7.60 -20.65 -8.04
C GLU A 100 -8.93 -20.59 -7.27
N GLN A 101 -8.88 -20.33 -5.95
CA GLN A 101 -10.03 -20.37 -5.06
C GLN A 101 -10.15 -19.13 -4.15
N GLU A 102 -9.09 -18.34 -4.02
CA GLU A 102 -9.04 -17.20 -3.11
C GLU A 102 -8.38 -15.97 -3.73
N THR A 103 -8.71 -14.81 -3.16
CA THR A 103 -8.05 -13.53 -3.42
C THR A 103 -7.32 -13.10 -2.16
N THR A 104 -6.13 -12.52 -2.32
CA THR A 104 -5.24 -12.21 -1.18
C THR A 104 -4.56 -10.88 -1.33
N TYR A 105 -4.28 -10.21 -0.21
CA TYR A 105 -3.41 -9.05 -0.17
C TYR A 105 -1.95 -9.52 -0.10
N ILE A 106 -1.12 -9.04 -1.02
CA ILE A 106 0.30 -9.43 -1.15
C ILE A 106 1.17 -8.18 -0.92
N PRO A 107 1.89 -8.07 0.21
CA PRO A 107 2.86 -6.99 0.45
C PRO A 107 3.88 -6.93 -0.68
N TYR A 108 4.15 -5.74 -1.21
CA TYR A 108 5.08 -5.56 -2.34
C TYR A 108 6.53 -5.93 -2.00
N LEU A 109 6.94 -5.68 -0.76
CA LEU A 109 8.32 -5.72 -0.32
C LEU A 109 9.19 -4.87 -1.28
N ASP A 110 10.22 -5.43 -1.91
CA ASP A 110 11.01 -4.74 -2.95
C ASP A 110 10.41 -4.82 -4.36
N ASP A 111 9.46 -5.72 -4.62
CA ASP A 111 8.89 -5.94 -5.97
C ASP A 111 7.72 -4.97 -6.25
N ILE A 112 7.95 -3.67 -6.02
CA ILE A 112 6.94 -2.63 -6.22
C ILE A 112 6.63 -2.50 -7.74
N PRO A 113 5.36 -2.62 -8.17
CA PRO A 113 5.02 -2.51 -9.58
C PRO A 113 5.28 -1.13 -10.16
N GLY A 114 6.14 -1.05 -11.18
CA GLY A 114 6.25 0.11 -12.06
C GLY A 114 6.88 1.36 -11.44
N ASN A 115 7.52 1.27 -10.28
CA ASN A 115 8.17 2.41 -9.65
C ASN A 115 9.38 2.00 -8.79
N ASP A 116 10.38 2.89 -8.73
CA ASP A 116 11.48 2.76 -7.80
C ASP A 116 11.03 3.25 -6.40
N PRO A 117 11.44 2.56 -5.31
CA PRO A 117 11.18 3.04 -3.95
C PRO A 117 11.79 4.43 -3.76
N ARG A 118 11.09 5.29 -3.02
CA ARG A 118 11.60 6.62 -2.63
C ARG A 118 12.17 6.58 -1.22
N HIS A 119 12.80 7.69 -0.86
CA HIS A 119 13.11 8.01 0.52
C HIS A 119 12.24 9.20 0.97
N ALA A 120 11.84 9.20 2.24
CA ALA A 120 10.96 10.22 2.79
C ALA A 120 11.40 10.60 4.21
N SER A 121 11.17 11.85 4.59
CA SER A 121 11.32 12.26 6.00
C SER A 121 10.35 11.49 6.89
N TYR A 122 10.62 11.41 8.20
CA TYR A 122 9.73 10.73 9.15
C TYR A 122 8.27 11.19 9.05
N ASP A 123 8.03 12.52 9.01
CA ASP A 123 6.66 13.07 8.95
C ASP A 123 5.95 12.66 7.66
N GLU A 124 6.64 12.79 6.53
CA GLU A 124 6.12 12.42 5.22
C GLU A 124 5.86 10.90 5.12
N TYR A 125 6.77 10.08 5.64
CA TYR A 125 6.59 8.62 5.66
C TYR A 125 5.41 8.21 6.55
N TRP A 126 5.33 8.75 7.76
CA TRP A 126 4.43 8.29 8.81
C TRP A 126 3.00 8.80 8.65
N ASN A 127 2.84 10.05 8.19
CA ASN A 127 1.55 10.72 8.06
C ASN A 127 1.02 10.78 6.62
N ARG A 128 1.77 10.34 5.60
CA ARG A 128 1.21 10.26 4.24
C ARG A 128 0.09 9.24 4.17
N ILE A 129 -0.96 9.60 3.44
CA ILE A 129 -2.04 8.68 3.09
C ILE A 129 -1.49 7.60 2.15
N VAL A 130 -1.62 6.35 2.58
CA VAL A 130 -1.21 5.16 1.84
C VAL A 130 -2.39 4.42 1.23
N PHE A 131 -3.58 4.49 1.83
CA PHE A 131 -4.81 3.89 1.31
C PHE A 131 -5.96 4.89 1.18
N HIS A 132 -6.79 4.68 0.16
CA HIS A 132 -8.12 5.27 0.02
C HIS A 132 -9.12 4.14 -0.23
N ASP A 133 -10.21 4.11 0.52
CA ASP A 133 -11.27 3.12 0.30
C ASP A 133 -12.48 3.68 -0.46
N LYS A 134 -13.40 2.80 -0.84
CA LYS A 134 -14.61 3.16 -1.60
C LYS A 134 -15.61 4.02 -0.80
N HIS A 135 -15.42 4.14 0.51
CA HIS A 135 -16.24 4.93 1.41
C HIS A 135 -15.62 6.32 1.68
N ASN A 136 -14.57 6.70 0.94
CA ASN A 136 -13.76 7.90 1.14
C ASN A 136 -12.93 7.89 2.44
N GLY A 137 -12.74 6.73 3.07
CA GLY A 137 -11.81 6.54 4.17
C GLY A 137 -10.36 6.62 3.67
N THR A 138 -9.53 7.43 4.34
CA THR A 138 -8.10 7.57 4.04
C THR A 138 -7.27 6.92 5.14
N PHE A 139 -6.18 6.24 4.83
CA PHE A 139 -5.36 5.63 5.88
C PHE A 139 -3.91 5.99 5.73
N THR A 140 -3.30 6.42 6.82
CA THR A 140 -1.85 6.61 6.97
C THR A 140 -1.21 5.39 7.61
N ARG A 141 0.12 5.25 7.50
CA ARG A 141 0.86 4.20 8.23
C ARG A 141 0.62 4.29 9.73
N LYS A 142 0.65 5.52 10.26
CA LYS A 142 0.35 5.83 11.66
C LYS A 142 -1.01 5.28 12.10
N GLU A 143 -2.08 5.60 11.40
CA GLU A 143 -3.43 5.16 11.76
C GLU A 143 -3.54 3.64 11.78
N ILE A 144 -2.98 2.96 10.77
CA ILE A 144 -3.08 1.50 10.68
C ILE A 144 -2.27 0.85 11.82
N VAL A 145 -1.03 1.29 12.06
CA VAL A 145 -0.18 0.74 13.15
C VAL A 145 -0.87 0.94 14.51
N LEU A 146 -1.41 2.13 14.78
CA LEU A 146 -2.07 2.40 16.06
C LEU A 146 -3.37 1.64 16.23
N ALA A 147 -4.17 1.47 15.17
CA ALA A 147 -5.38 0.66 15.23
C ALA A 147 -5.08 -0.79 15.59
N VAL A 148 -4.09 -1.42 14.92
CA VAL A 148 -3.71 -2.81 15.20
C VAL A 148 -3.06 -2.93 16.59
N ALA A 149 -2.09 -2.06 16.91
CA ALA A 149 -1.32 -2.15 18.14
C ALA A 149 -2.16 -1.85 19.39
N ASN A 150 -3.03 -0.84 19.34
CA ASN A 150 -3.74 -0.37 20.53
C ASN A 150 -5.15 -0.95 20.67
N LYS A 151 -5.75 -1.49 19.59
CA LYS A 151 -7.17 -1.87 19.60
C LYS A 151 -7.47 -3.27 19.11
N ASP A 152 -6.74 -3.79 18.11
CA ASP A 152 -7.10 -5.06 17.46
C ASP A 152 -6.09 -6.19 17.72
N GLY A 153 -5.58 -6.28 18.95
CA GLY A 153 -4.85 -7.46 19.43
C GLY A 153 -3.34 -7.45 19.20
N GLY A 154 -2.73 -6.30 18.92
CA GLY A 154 -1.27 -6.16 18.95
C GLY A 154 -0.71 -6.11 20.38
N ALA A 155 -1.09 -5.08 21.15
CA ALA A 155 -0.73 -4.94 22.57
C ALA A 155 -1.98 -4.92 23.47
N HIS A 156 -3.13 -4.54 22.90
CA HIS A 156 -4.41 -4.46 23.60
C HIS A 156 -5.55 -4.85 22.66
N VAL A 157 -6.67 -5.27 23.25
CA VAL A 157 -7.92 -5.56 22.54
C VAL A 157 -8.99 -4.64 23.11
N ASP A 158 -9.42 -3.67 22.30
CA ASP A 158 -10.51 -2.77 22.64
C ASP A 158 -11.84 -3.43 22.25
N PRO A 159 -12.86 -3.46 23.13
CA PRO A 159 -14.19 -3.94 22.76
C PRO A 159 -14.84 -3.13 21.63
N GLU A 160 -14.42 -1.87 21.42
CA GLU A 160 -14.99 -0.99 20.40
C GLU A 160 -13.92 -0.58 19.37
N LEU A 161 -14.23 -0.80 18.09
CA LEU A 161 -13.36 -0.44 16.97
C LEU A 161 -14.00 0.64 16.12
N ASP A 162 -13.13 1.50 15.58
CA ASP A 162 -13.54 2.50 14.61
C ASP A 162 -14.08 1.84 13.33
N GLN A 163 -15.24 2.29 12.85
CA GLN A 163 -15.91 1.66 11.72
C GLN A 163 -15.06 1.69 10.44
N LYS A 164 -14.34 2.79 10.18
CA LYS A 164 -13.45 2.92 9.01
C LYS A 164 -12.33 1.88 9.08
N TYR A 165 -11.75 1.63 10.26
CA TYR A 165 -10.79 0.53 10.43
C TYR A 165 -11.42 -0.85 10.22
N VAL A 166 -12.60 -1.10 10.79
CA VAL A 166 -13.33 -2.38 10.62
C VAL A 166 -13.61 -2.64 9.14
N ASP A 167 -13.96 -1.59 8.39
CA ASP A 167 -14.26 -1.70 6.98
C ASP A 167 -13.02 -2.09 6.16
N LEU A 168 -11.86 -1.53 6.49
CA LEU A 168 -10.58 -1.93 5.90
C LEU A 168 -10.20 -3.37 6.24
N ALA A 169 -10.22 -3.72 7.53
CA ALA A 169 -9.68 -4.99 8.01
C ALA A 169 -10.58 -6.20 7.72
N ARG A 170 -11.90 -6.00 7.78
CA ARG A 170 -12.89 -7.08 7.83
C ARG A 170 -13.92 -7.03 6.70
N ASN A 171 -14.30 -5.84 6.22
CA ASN A 171 -15.41 -5.69 5.26
C ASN A 171 -14.97 -5.34 3.84
N ASN A 172 -13.70 -5.53 3.49
CA ASN A 172 -13.18 -5.31 2.14
C ASN A 172 -13.57 -3.92 1.58
N SER A 173 -13.30 -2.86 2.35
CA SER A 173 -13.59 -1.48 1.91
C SER A 173 -12.78 -1.06 0.68
N LEU A 174 -11.64 -1.72 0.46
CA LEU A 174 -10.85 -1.57 -0.76
C LEU A 174 -11.55 -2.17 -1.99
N GLY A 175 -12.62 -2.95 -1.83
CA GLY A 175 -13.52 -3.35 -2.91
C GLY A 175 -12.92 -4.36 -3.90
N TRP A 176 -11.96 -5.16 -3.45
CA TRP A 176 -11.28 -6.12 -4.31
C TRP A 176 -12.02 -7.44 -4.32
N GLU A 177 -12.45 -7.86 -5.51
CA GLU A 177 -13.09 -9.16 -5.73
C GLU A 177 -12.36 -9.87 -6.86
N GLY A 178 -11.98 -11.13 -6.62
CA GLY A 178 -11.44 -12.01 -7.65
C GLY A 178 -12.51 -12.94 -8.20
N SER A 179 -12.39 -13.30 -9.46
CA SER A 179 -13.09 -14.46 -10.03
C SER A 179 -12.12 -15.23 -10.92
N ALA A 180 -12.19 -16.56 -10.84
CA ALA A 180 -11.53 -17.46 -11.77
C ALA A 180 -12.49 -18.60 -12.11
N ASN A 181 -12.38 -19.18 -13.31
CA ASN A 181 -13.17 -20.33 -13.73
C ASN A 181 -14.70 -20.18 -13.55
N ASN A 182 -15.25 -18.98 -13.82
CA ASN A 182 -16.66 -18.62 -13.61
C ASN A 182 -17.16 -18.78 -12.15
N GLN A 183 -16.25 -18.81 -11.17
CA GLN A 183 -16.57 -18.78 -9.75
C GLN A 183 -16.05 -17.48 -9.13
N GLN A 184 -16.88 -16.87 -8.28
CA GLN A 184 -16.47 -15.72 -7.48
C GLN A 184 -15.66 -16.22 -6.29
N HIS A 185 -14.49 -15.64 -6.08
CA HIS A 185 -13.66 -15.98 -4.92
C HIS A 185 -14.15 -15.26 -3.68
N GLU A 186 -13.75 -15.79 -2.51
CA GLU A 186 -13.85 -15.02 -1.29
C GLU A 186 -13.07 -13.70 -1.40
N SER A 187 -13.67 -12.63 -0.87
CA SER A 187 -13.00 -11.34 -0.75
C SER A 187 -11.75 -11.47 0.13
N PRO A 188 -10.64 -10.78 -0.23
CA PRO A 188 -9.43 -10.80 0.58
C PRO A 188 -9.70 -10.13 1.94
N LYS A 189 -9.14 -10.73 2.99
CA LYS A 189 -9.18 -10.22 4.37
C LYS A 189 -7.76 -9.90 4.84
N GLY A 190 -7.63 -9.11 5.91
CA GLY A 190 -6.31 -8.85 6.51
C GLY A 190 -5.49 -7.80 5.76
N ALA A 191 -6.14 -6.80 5.16
CA ALA A 191 -5.46 -5.67 4.50
C ALA A 191 -4.50 -4.96 5.46
N GLU A 192 -4.92 -4.78 6.71
CA GLU A 192 -4.13 -4.24 7.81
C GLU A 192 -2.90 -5.10 8.11
N LEU A 193 -3.01 -6.44 8.03
CA LEU A 193 -1.89 -7.35 8.29
C LEU A 193 -0.87 -7.30 7.15
N ALA A 194 -1.34 -7.24 5.90
CA ALA A 194 -0.47 -7.04 4.74
C ALA A 194 0.23 -5.67 4.81
N ALA A 195 -0.49 -4.62 5.20
CA ALA A 195 0.08 -3.30 5.45
C ALA A 195 1.15 -3.35 6.55
N MET A 196 0.88 -4.01 7.68
CA MET A 196 1.87 -4.17 8.76
C MET A 196 3.13 -4.86 8.29
N ARG A 197 2.99 -5.91 7.45
CA ARG A 197 4.16 -6.59 6.90
C ARG A 197 4.98 -5.67 5.99
N GLN A 198 4.33 -4.85 5.16
CA GLN A 198 5.02 -3.88 4.31
C GLN A 198 5.73 -2.82 5.15
N ILE A 199 5.05 -2.24 6.15
CA ILE A 199 5.64 -1.23 7.05
C ILE A 199 6.81 -1.82 7.83
N ALA A 200 6.72 -3.08 8.26
CA ALA A 200 7.84 -3.78 8.89
C ALA A 200 9.05 -3.90 7.95
N HIS A 201 8.81 -4.22 6.67
CA HIS A 201 9.87 -4.24 5.65
C HIS A 201 10.52 -2.87 5.48
N GLU A 202 9.72 -1.81 5.42
CA GLU A 202 10.19 -0.43 5.28
C GLU A 202 11.06 0.01 6.47
N VAL A 203 10.64 -0.30 7.70
CA VAL A 203 11.43 -0.02 8.91
C VAL A 203 12.74 -0.81 8.91
N LEU A 204 12.72 -2.10 8.58
CA LEU A 204 13.93 -2.93 8.52
C LEU A 204 14.89 -2.43 7.43
N ARG A 205 14.39 -2.07 6.26
CA ARG A 205 15.18 -1.46 5.18
C ARG A 205 15.77 -0.10 5.52
N THR A 206 15.17 0.61 6.46
CA THR A 206 15.65 1.92 6.92
C THR A 206 16.77 1.77 7.95
N PHE A 207 16.62 0.88 8.94
CA PHE A 207 17.49 0.86 10.12
C PHE A 207 18.48 -0.31 10.19
N VAL A 208 18.33 -1.33 9.35
CA VAL A 208 19.24 -2.49 9.34
C VAL A 208 20.07 -2.46 8.06
N SER A 209 21.35 -2.08 8.17
CA SER A 209 22.24 -1.80 7.04
C SER A 209 22.36 -2.94 6.03
N ASP A 210 22.40 -4.19 6.52
CA ASP A 210 22.55 -5.39 5.69
C ASP A 210 21.22 -6.14 5.46
N TYR A 211 20.08 -5.49 5.69
CA TYR A 211 18.79 -6.15 5.49
C TYR A 211 18.54 -6.45 4.01
N PRO A 212 18.26 -7.71 3.65
CA PRO A 212 18.22 -8.13 2.26
C PRO A 212 17.00 -7.53 1.55
N LYS A 213 17.17 -7.29 0.25
CA LYS A 213 16.03 -7.06 -0.63
C LYS A 213 15.13 -8.30 -0.63
N LYS A 214 13.83 -8.11 -0.48
CA LYS A 214 12.85 -9.21 -0.43
C LYS A 214 11.85 -9.10 -1.57
N LYS A 215 11.66 -10.21 -2.27
CA LYS A 215 10.59 -10.34 -3.25
C LYS A 215 9.24 -10.55 -2.57
N MET A 216 8.15 -10.26 -3.27
CA MET A 216 6.79 -10.57 -2.80
C MET A 216 6.71 -11.99 -2.23
N ALA A 217 6.25 -12.11 -0.99
CA ALA A 217 6.09 -13.39 -0.30
C ALA A 217 4.62 -13.79 -0.32
N PHE A 218 4.34 -15.02 -0.74
CA PHE A 218 2.98 -15.52 -0.91
C PHE A 218 2.50 -16.42 0.25
N GLY A 219 3.33 -16.70 1.26
CA GLY A 219 2.93 -17.51 2.42
C GLY A 219 2.44 -18.92 2.03
N GLY A 220 3.12 -19.56 1.07
CA GLY A 220 2.73 -20.87 0.53
C GLY A 220 1.61 -20.83 -0.51
N LYS A 221 0.97 -19.68 -0.73
CA LYS A 221 -0.03 -19.48 -1.77
C LYS A 221 0.61 -19.36 -3.15
N LYS A 222 -0.17 -19.65 -4.19
CA LYS A 222 0.27 -19.63 -5.59
C LYS A 222 -0.69 -18.77 -6.42
N PRO A 223 -0.57 -17.43 -6.35
CA PRO A 223 -1.41 -16.59 -7.19
C PRO A 223 -1.07 -16.82 -8.67
N ILE A 224 -2.10 -16.90 -9.50
CA ILE A 224 -2.00 -16.98 -10.96
C ILE A 224 -1.58 -15.61 -11.52
N ALA A 225 -2.04 -14.54 -10.90
CA ALA A 225 -1.68 -13.16 -11.23
C ALA A 225 -1.64 -12.29 -9.98
N VAL A 226 -0.81 -11.24 -10.01
CA VAL A 226 -0.79 -10.17 -9.01
C VAL A 226 -1.11 -8.86 -9.70
N MET A 227 -2.14 -8.16 -9.23
CA MET A 227 -2.52 -6.83 -9.69
C MET A 227 -2.02 -5.76 -8.71
N ALA A 228 -1.73 -4.56 -9.20
CA ALA A 228 -1.42 -3.44 -8.33
C ALA A 228 -2.65 -3.05 -7.47
N GLY A 229 -2.42 -2.53 -6.26
CA GLY A 229 -3.47 -2.13 -5.33
C GLY A 229 -4.14 -0.79 -5.69
N ALA A 230 -3.77 -0.16 -6.80
CA ALA A 230 -4.59 0.89 -7.40
C ALA A 230 -5.74 0.22 -8.16
N GLY A 231 -7.00 0.62 -7.87
CA GLY A 231 -8.19 0.19 -8.61
C GLY A 231 -7.91 0.12 -10.11
N PRO A 232 -8.52 -0.83 -10.87
CA PRO A 232 -8.31 -0.87 -12.31
C PRO A 232 -8.53 0.55 -12.83
N MET A 233 -7.59 1.07 -13.62
CA MET A 233 -7.89 2.20 -14.48
C MET A 233 -9.04 1.75 -15.39
N ILE A 234 -10.29 1.89 -14.94
CA ILE A 234 -11.49 1.87 -15.78
C ILE A 234 -11.54 3.19 -16.54
N GLY A 235 -10.41 3.60 -17.11
CA GLY A 235 -10.37 4.02 -18.47
C GLY A 235 -10.19 2.76 -19.30
N ILE A 236 -11.28 2.08 -19.63
CA ILE A 236 -11.38 1.61 -21.01
C ILE A 236 -11.14 2.89 -21.80
N LYS A 237 -9.90 3.08 -22.28
CA LYS A 237 -9.72 3.77 -23.55
C LYS A 237 -10.71 3.03 -24.42
N LYS A 238 -11.90 3.58 -24.62
CA LYS A 238 -12.56 3.39 -25.90
C LYS A 238 -11.42 3.72 -26.82
N LYS A 239 -10.85 2.71 -27.49
CA LYS A 239 -10.14 2.97 -28.72
C LYS A 239 -11.13 3.88 -29.43
N THR A 240 -10.88 5.18 -29.41
CA THR A 240 -11.42 6.08 -30.40
C THR A 240 -11.06 5.30 -31.63
N LYS A 241 -12.06 4.75 -32.32
CA LYS A 241 -11.85 4.20 -33.65
C LYS A 241 -11.04 5.30 -34.29
N GLU A 242 -9.75 5.05 -34.56
CA GLU A 242 -9.04 5.90 -35.48
C GLU A 242 -9.97 5.91 -36.67
N ASN A 243 -10.53 7.08 -36.98
CA ASN A 243 -11.32 7.20 -38.17
C ASN A 243 -10.38 6.70 -39.26
N THR A 244 -10.70 5.54 -39.83
CA THR A 244 -9.97 4.94 -40.96
C THR A 244 -10.08 5.80 -42.21
N VAL A 245 -10.69 6.98 -42.09
CA VAL A 245 -10.73 8.02 -43.08
C VAL A 245 -9.48 8.88 -42.91
N PRO A 246 -8.58 8.95 -43.91
CA PRO A 246 -7.45 9.87 -43.90
C PRO A 246 -7.92 11.29 -43.54
N LYS A 247 -7.13 12.02 -42.74
CA LYS A 247 -7.36 13.47 -42.56
C LYS A 247 -7.19 14.16 -43.91
N VAL A 248 -8.30 14.34 -44.65
CA VAL A 248 -8.34 15.06 -45.93
C VAL A 248 -8.54 16.54 -45.64
N GLY A 249 -7.62 17.38 -46.08
CA GLY A 249 -7.71 18.83 -45.94
C GLY A 249 -8.89 19.41 -46.73
N ARG A 250 -9.43 20.54 -46.27
CA ARG A 250 -10.62 21.20 -46.87
C ARG A 250 -10.47 21.47 -48.39
N ASN A 251 -9.25 21.63 -48.88
CA ASN A 251 -8.94 21.88 -50.29
C ASN A 251 -8.41 20.66 -51.06
N ASP A 252 -8.21 19.52 -50.42
CA ASP A 252 -7.71 18.29 -51.05
C ASP A 252 -8.81 17.57 -51.84
N LYS A 253 -8.42 16.63 -52.70
CA LYS A 253 -9.38 15.80 -53.46
C LYS A 253 -10.20 14.93 -52.51
N CYS A 254 -11.51 14.85 -52.77
CA CYS A 254 -12.43 14.09 -51.95
C CYS A 254 -12.16 12.58 -52.07
N PRO A 255 -12.06 11.83 -50.96
CA PRO A 255 -11.72 10.40 -50.97
C PRO A 255 -12.82 9.50 -51.55
N CYS A 256 -13.99 10.04 -51.90
CA CYS A 256 -15.07 9.31 -52.58
C CYS A 256 -14.84 9.09 -54.10
N GLY A 257 -13.73 9.58 -54.66
CA GLY A 257 -13.41 9.42 -56.09
C GLY A 257 -14.07 10.42 -57.04
N SER A 258 -14.82 11.41 -56.53
CA SER A 258 -15.53 12.41 -57.35
C SER A 258 -14.64 13.44 -58.07
N ASN A 259 -13.32 13.39 -57.86
CA ASN A 259 -12.32 14.36 -58.35
C ASN A 259 -12.54 15.83 -57.93
N MET A 260 -13.53 16.12 -57.08
CA MET A 260 -13.80 17.46 -56.53
C MET A 260 -13.01 17.70 -55.23
N LYS A 261 -12.80 18.99 -54.87
CA LYS A 261 -12.25 19.37 -53.55
C LYS A 261 -13.20 18.97 -52.42
N TYR A 262 -12.69 18.52 -51.27
CA TYR A 262 -13.47 18.02 -50.15
C TYR A 262 -14.61 18.99 -49.75
N LYS A 263 -14.32 20.29 -49.60
CA LYS A 263 -15.32 21.33 -49.27
C LYS A 263 -16.49 21.50 -50.24
N LYS A 264 -16.33 21.05 -51.49
CA LYS A 264 -17.39 21.13 -52.51
C LYS A 264 -18.16 19.82 -52.65
N CYS A 265 -17.74 18.77 -51.95
CA CYS A 265 -18.32 17.43 -52.03
C CYS A 265 -18.91 17.03 -50.66
N HIS A 266 -18.15 16.29 -49.84
CA HIS A 266 -18.58 15.80 -48.52
C HIS A 266 -18.24 16.75 -47.36
N GLY A 267 -17.48 17.82 -47.60
CA GLY A 267 -17.11 18.83 -46.61
C GLY A 267 -17.98 20.09 -46.63
N LYS A 268 -19.26 19.96 -46.98
CA LYS A 268 -20.26 21.03 -46.81
C LYS A 268 -20.60 21.21 -45.34
#